data_AF-A0A972IXG7-F1
#
_entry.id   AF-A0A972IXG7-F1
#
_cell.length_a   1.000
_cell.length_b   1.000
_cell.length_c   1.000
_cell.angle_alpha   90.00
_cell.angle_beta   90.00
_cell.angle_gamma   90.00
#
_symmetry.space_group_name_H-M   'P 1'
#
loop_
_entity.id
_entity.type
_entity.pdbx_description
1 polymer ?
#
loop_
_entity_poly.entity_id
_entity_poly.type
_entity_poly.pdbx_seq_one_letter_code
_entity_poly.pdbx_strand_id
1 'polypeptide(L)'
;MASETPLTNREALQRALTNFDFFTRLGKIRLRAYQKQAAAPILRAVLQREGKTFAVMFPRQSGKNELQAQLECYLLLLFSQEGGEIVKVSPTLRPQCQTSMRRLERTLKANPLTAPLW
;
A
#
# COMPACT_ATOMS: atom_id res chain seq x y z
N MET A 1 -29.19 -16.79 4.14
CA MET A 1 -27.83 -16.27 4.39
C MET A 1 -26.87 -17.10 3.56
N ALA A 2 -26.41 -16.58 2.41
CA ALA A 2 -25.46 -17.30 1.57
C ALA A 2 -24.13 -17.39 2.33
N SER A 3 -23.72 -18.61 2.69
CA SER A 3 -22.37 -18.88 3.18
C SER A 3 -21.40 -18.66 2.03
N GLU A 4 -20.66 -17.56 2.04
CA GLU A 4 -19.56 -17.34 1.09
C GLU A 4 -18.57 -18.50 1.23
N THR A 5 -18.38 -19.25 0.16
CA THR A 5 -17.37 -20.31 0.08
C THR A 5 -15.99 -19.70 0.37
N PRO A 6 -15.18 -20.29 1.26
CA PRO A 6 -13.86 -19.75 1.56
C PRO A 6 -12.98 -19.75 0.30
N LEU A 7 -12.31 -18.62 0.05
CA LEU A 7 -11.40 -18.46 -1.08
C LEU A 7 -10.26 -19.47 -0.99
N THR A 8 -9.91 -20.08 -2.13
CA THR A 8 -8.66 -20.84 -2.25
C THR A 8 -7.45 -19.91 -2.13
N ASN A 9 -6.27 -20.46 -1.80
CA ASN A 9 -5.02 -19.66 -1.71
C ASN A 9 -4.71 -18.90 -3.02
N ARG A 10 -5.00 -19.52 -4.17
CA ARG A 10 -4.80 -18.90 -5.49
C ARG A 10 -5.73 -17.72 -5.69
N GLU A 11 -7.01 -17.85 -5.36
CA GLU A 11 -7.99 -16.76 -5.49
C GLU A 11 -7.69 -15.63 -4.51
N ALA A 12 -7.29 -15.96 -3.27
CA ALA A 12 -6.88 -14.97 -2.28
C ALA A 12 -5.64 -14.19 -2.75
N LEU A 13 -4.65 -14.89 -3.33
CA LEU A 13 -3.47 -14.25 -3.90
C LEU A 13 -3.83 -13.35 -5.08
N GLN A 14 -4.60 -13.85 -6.06
CA GLN A 14 -5.04 -13.07 -7.21
C GLN A 14 -5.82 -11.82 -6.76
N ARG A 15 -6.71 -11.97 -5.77
CA ARG A 15 -7.47 -10.86 -5.22
C ARG A 15 -6.54 -9.86 -4.53
N ALA A 16 -5.54 -10.31 -3.79
CA ALA A 16 -4.58 -9.42 -3.16
C ALA A 16 -3.75 -8.64 -4.19
N LEU A 17 -3.34 -9.27 -5.30
CA LEU A 17 -2.57 -8.62 -6.36
C LEU A 17 -3.39 -7.64 -7.22
N THR A 18 -4.72 -7.73 -7.18
CA THR A 18 -5.61 -6.88 -8.01
C THR A 18 -6.47 -5.92 -7.19
N ASN A 19 -6.57 -6.12 -5.87
CA ASN A 19 -7.40 -5.32 -4.99
C ASN A 19 -6.61 -4.81 -3.79
N PHE A 20 -6.23 -3.54 -3.86
CA PHE A 20 -5.46 -2.85 -2.83
C PHE A 20 -6.11 -2.90 -1.44
N ASP A 21 -7.44 -2.75 -1.33
CA ASP A 21 -8.12 -2.80 -0.03
C ASP A 21 -8.12 -4.21 0.57
N PHE A 22 -8.20 -5.25 -0.26
CA PHE A 22 -8.01 -6.63 0.20
C PHE A 22 -6.57 -6.85 0.65
N PHE A 23 -5.59 -6.38 -0.12
CA PHE A 23 -4.17 -6.43 0.24
C PHE A 23 -3.89 -5.80 1.60
N THR A 24 -4.38 -4.57 1.87
CA THR A 24 -4.11 -3.92 3.18
C THR A 24 -4.73 -4.70 4.33
N ARG A 25 -5.89 -5.34 4.12
CA ARG A 25 -6.57 -6.15 5.15
C ARG A 25 -5.77 -7.41 5.51
N LEU A 26 -5.02 -7.99 4.58
CA LEU A 26 -4.10 -9.10 4.89
C LEU A 26 -3.02 -8.66 5.89
N GLY A 27 -2.54 -7.42 5.77
CA GLY A 27 -1.68 -6.76 6.76
C GLY A 27 -2.41 -6.21 7.99
N LYS A 28 -3.66 -6.65 8.24
CA LYS A 28 -4.53 -6.23 9.36
C LYS A 28 -4.91 -4.74 9.36
N ILE A 29 -4.81 -4.05 8.22
CA ILE A 29 -5.18 -2.64 8.08
C ILE A 29 -6.45 -2.49 7.23
N ARG A 30 -7.44 -1.78 7.78
CA ARG A 30 -8.66 -1.38 7.07
C ARG A 30 -8.58 0.10 6.72
N LEU A 31 -8.48 0.40 5.42
CA LEU A 31 -8.46 1.79 4.96
C LEU A 31 -9.85 2.42 5.09
N ARG A 32 -9.86 3.70 5.48
CA ARG A 32 -11.07 4.54 5.48
C ARG A 32 -11.46 4.90 4.06
N ALA A 33 -12.75 5.21 3.83
CA ALA A 33 -13.27 5.52 2.50
C ALA A 33 -12.45 6.62 1.77
N TYR A 34 -12.12 7.71 2.47
CA TYR A 34 -11.31 8.80 1.89
C TYR A 34 -9.87 8.38 1.55
N GLN A 35 -9.29 7.41 2.28
CA GLN A 35 -7.97 6.89 1.95
C GLN A 35 -8.03 6.05 0.67
N LYS A 36 -9.09 5.25 0.50
CA LYS A 36 -9.32 4.49 -0.74
C LYS A 36 -9.54 5.42 -1.94
N GLN A 37 -10.33 6.49 -1.75
CA GLN A 37 -10.57 7.50 -2.78
C GLN A 37 -9.26 8.19 -3.21
N ALA A 38 -8.36 8.50 -2.27
CA ALA A 38 -7.04 9.05 -2.59
C ALA A 38 -6.11 8.02 -3.28
N ALA A 39 -6.16 6.75 -2.86
CA ALA A 39 -5.29 5.69 -3.39
C ALA A 39 -5.63 5.30 -4.84
N ALA A 40 -6.91 5.22 -5.17
CA ALA A 40 -7.40 4.70 -6.45
C ALA A 40 -6.79 5.41 -7.68
N PRO A 41 -6.83 6.75 -7.82
CA PRO A 41 -6.24 7.43 -8.97
C PRO A 41 -4.71 7.31 -9.02
N ILE A 42 -4.04 7.26 -7.87
CA ILE A 42 -2.58 7.07 -7.79
C ILE A 42 -2.20 5.69 -8.33
N LEU A 43 -2.83 4.64 -7.80
CA LEU A 43 -2.56 3.26 -8.22
C LEU A 43 -2.86 3.06 -9.71
N ARG A 44 -4.00 3.57 -10.18
CA ARG A 44 -4.35 3.51 -11.60
C ARG A 44 -3.25 4.14 -12.47
N ALA A 45 -2.79 5.34 -12.12
CA ALA A 45 -1.78 6.05 -12.90
C ALA A 45 -0.43 5.33 -12.92
N VAL A 46 -0.03 4.72 -11.80
CA VAL A 46 1.20 3.92 -11.73
C VAL A 46 1.07 2.66 -12.58
N LEU A 47 -0.01 1.89 -12.43
CA LEU A 47 -0.24 0.64 -13.16
C LEU A 47 -0.41 0.86 -14.66
N GLN A 48 -0.97 2.00 -15.07
CA GLN A 48 -1.12 2.39 -16.47
C GLN A 48 0.06 3.20 -17.01
N ARG A 49 1.12 3.41 -16.20
CA ARG A 49 2.34 4.15 -16.56
C ARG A 49 2.05 5.56 -17.14
N GLU A 50 1.08 6.26 -16.56
CA GLU A 50 0.55 7.54 -17.11
C GLU A 50 1.42 8.77 -16.77
N GLY A 51 2.42 8.66 -15.89
CA GLY A 51 3.31 9.78 -15.53
C GLY A 51 2.61 10.95 -14.82
N LYS A 52 1.48 10.71 -14.14
CA LYS A 52 0.68 11.76 -13.49
C LYS A 52 1.28 12.29 -12.20
N THR A 53 1.00 13.55 -11.90
CA THR A 53 1.29 14.20 -10.61
C THR A 53 0.01 14.42 -9.83
N PHE A 54 0.04 14.15 -8.51
CA PHE A 54 -1.12 14.30 -7.63
C PHE A 54 -0.78 15.20 -6.44
N ALA A 55 -1.69 16.10 -6.10
CA ALA A 55 -1.69 16.82 -4.83
C ALA A 55 -2.90 16.38 -4.01
N VAL A 56 -2.67 15.74 -2.86
CA VAL A 56 -3.74 15.25 -1.99
C VAL A 56 -3.67 15.95 -0.63
N MET A 57 -4.71 16.71 -0.30
CA MET A 57 -4.82 17.40 0.98
C MET A 57 -5.50 16.50 2.02
N PHE A 58 -4.82 16.31 3.14
CA PHE A 58 -5.30 15.51 4.27
C PHE A 58 -5.32 16.37 5.54
N PRO A 59 -6.41 16.33 6.34
CA PRO A 59 -6.39 16.87 7.69
C PRO A 59 -5.30 16.23 8.55
N ARG A 60 -4.87 16.91 9.61
CA ARG A 60 -3.96 16.31 10.60
C ARG A 60 -4.59 15.04 11.19
N GLN A 61 -3.75 14.05 11.52
CA GLN A 61 -4.16 12.78 12.14
C GLN A 61 -5.16 11.92 11.33
N SER A 62 -5.34 12.22 10.04
CA SER A 62 -6.17 11.45 9.10
C SER A 62 -5.62 10.06 8.74
N GLY A 63 -4.43 9.68 9.22
CA GLY A 63 -3.77 8.44 8.81
C GLY A 63 -3.14 8.51 7.41
N LYS A 64 -2.86 9.71 6.88
CA LYS A 64 -2.17 9.88 5.58
C LYS A 64 -0.87 9.09 5.45
N ASN A 65 -0.09 8.99 6.54
CA ASN A 65 1.18 8.27 6.55
C ASN A 65 1.00 6.75 6.53
N GLU A 66 -0.13 6.24 7.04
CA GLU A 66 -0.48 4.82 6.92
C GLU A 66 -0.79 4.49 5.46
N LEU A 67 -1.61 5.33 4.80
CA LEU A 67 -1.90 5.16 3.39
C LEU A 67 -0.63 5.16 2.53
N GLN A 68 0.31 6.08 2.79
CA GLN A 68 1.60 6.10 2.07
C GLN A 68 2.38 4.79 2.23
N ALA A 69 2.55 4.30 3.46
CA ALA A 69 3.28 3.05 3.70
C ALA A 69 2.58 1.82 3.05
N GLN A 70 1.25 1.80 3.02
CA GLN A 70 0.48 0.76 2.32
C GLN A 70 0.66 0.83 0.81
N LEU A 71 0.64 2.03 0.21
CA LEU A 71 0.92 2.22 -1.22
C LEU A 71 2.34 1.76 -1.58
N GLU A 72 3.34 2.19 -0.80
CA GLU A 72 4.73 1.79 -0.97
C GLU A 72 4.88 0.25 -0.90
N CYS A 73 4.34 -0.37 0.15
CA CYS A 73 4.37 -1.82 0.34
C CYS A 73 3.68 -2.58 -0.82
N TYR A 74 2.52 -2.11 -1.26
CA TYR A 74 1.78 -2.73 -2.35
C TYR A 74 2.52 -2.65 -3.69
N LEU A 75 3.06 -1.47 -4.02
CA LEU A 75 3.80 -1.27 -5.26
C LEU A 75 5.12 -2.07 -5.26
N LEU A 76 5.84 -2.13 -4.13
CA LEU A 76 7.02 -2.96 -4.00
C LEU A 76 6.70 -4.45 -4.21
N LEU A 77 5.56 -4.94 -3.71
CA LEU A 77 5.11 -6.31 -3.99
C LEU A 77 4.88 -6.52 -5.50
N LEU A 78 4.06 -5.66 -6.11
CA LEU A 78 3.66 -5.82 -7.52
C LEU A 78 4.85 -5.78 -8.48
N PHE A 79 5.83 -4.90 -8.20
CA PHE A 79 7.01 -4.71 -9.04
C PHE A 79 8.25 -5.46 -8.53
N SER A 80 8.10 -6.35 -7.55
CA SER A 80 9.23 -7.07 -6.94
C SER A 80 10.09 -7.87 -7.93
N GLN A 81 9.50 -8.32 -9.05
CA GLN A 81 10.21 -9.06 -10.11
C GLN A 81 10.75 -8.14 -11.22
N GLU A 82 10.15 -6.97 -11.43
CA GLU A 82 10.60 -5.99 -12.43
C GLU A 82 11.73 -5.10 -11.90
N GLY A 83 11.76 -4.89 -10.57
CA GLY A 83 12.63 -3.92 -9.92
C GLY A 83 12.07 -2.49 -10.00
N GLY A 84 12.93 -1.51 -9.72
CA GLY A 84 12.58 -0.09 -9.69
C GLY A 84 12.71 0.54 -8.32
N GLU A 85 12.46 1.85 -8.26
CA GLU A 85 12.71 2.66 -7.07
C GLU A 85 11.50 3.52 -6.72
N ILE A 86 11.19 3.60 -5.42
CA ILE A 86 10.25 4.58 -4.87
C ILE A 86 11.06 5.62 -4.11
N VAL A 87 11.08 6.85 -4.62
CA VAL A 87 11.76 7.97 -3.96
C VAL A 87 10.78 8.70 -3.05
N LYS A 88 11.08 8.73 -1.76
CA LYS A 88 10.29 9.45 -0.76
C LYS A 88 11.08 10.58 -0.12
N VAL A 89 10.59 11.79 -0.29
CA VAL A 89 11.17 13.00 0.30
C VAL A 89 10.41 13.39 1.56
N SER A 90 11.12 13.70 2.64
CA SER A 90 10.54 14.29 3.86
C SER A 90 11.28 15.57 4.26
N PRO A 91 10.62 16.50 4.95
CA PRO A 91 11.23 17.79 5.32
C PRO A 91 12.51 17.70 6.16
N THR A 92 12.66 16.64 6.97
CA THR A 92 13.87 16.42 7.77
C THR A 92 14.31 14.95 7.74
N LEU A 93 15.63 14.71 7.72
CA LEU A 93 16.19 13.35 7.82
C LEU A 93 15.78 12.69 9.15
N ARG A 94 15.95 13.42 10.26
CA ARG A 94 15.52 13.02 11.59
C ARG A 94 14.45 13.98 12.12
N PRO A 95 13.36 13.50 12.74
CA PRO A 95 12.93 12.09 12.82
C PRO A 95 12.13 11.63 11.58
N GLN A 96 11.81 12.49 10.62
CA GLN A 96 10.73 12.24 9.66
C GLN A 96 11.05 11.13 8.65
N CYS A 97 12.18 11.20 7.93
CA CYS A 97 12.57 10.12 7.00
C CYS A 97 12.70 8.79 7.76
N GLN A 98 13.42 8.76 8.88
CA GLN A 98 13.62 7.55 9.68
C GLN A 98 12.30 6.95 10.20
N THR A 99 11.34 7.79 10.57
CA THR A 99 10.00 7.33 11.00
C THR A 99 9.20 6.78 9.84
N SER A 100 9.35 7.35 8.65
CA SER A 100 8.74 6.81 7.44
C SER A 100 9.32 5.44 7.08
N MET A 101 10.64 5.30 7.07
CA MET A 101 11.33 4.04 6.75
C MET A 101 10.91 2.92 7.71
N ARG A 102 10.94 3.19 9.03
CA ARG A 102 10.49 2.21 10.04
C ARG A 102 9.02 1.83 9.88
N ARG A 103 8.18 2.77 9.45
CA ARG A 103 6.76 2.48 9.18
C ARG A 103 6.61 1.56 7.98
N LEU A 104 7.31 1.85 6.88
CA LEU A 104 7.32 1.00 5.70
C LEU A 104 7.80 -0.41 6.04
N GLU A 105 8.93 -0.52 6.74
CA GLU A 105 9.48 -1.81 7.17
C GLU A 105 8.47 -2.61 8.01
N ARG A 106 7.80 -1.95 8.96
CA ARG A 106 6.74 -2.60 9.75
C ARG A 106 5.56 -3.05 8.88
N THR A 107 5.17 -2.26 7.88
CA THR A 107 4.08 -2.59 6.96
C THR A 107 4.45 -3.79 6.07
N LEU A 108 5.69 -3.86 5.58
CA LEU A 108 6.21 -5.01 4.80
C LEU A 108 6.21 -6.29 5.64
N LYS A 109 6.71 -6.23 6.87
CA LYS A 109 6.75 -7.38 7.79
C LYS A 109 5.38 -7.84 8.29
N ALA A 110 4.40 -6.94 8.33
CA ALA A 110 3.05 -7.26 8.80
C ALA A 110 2.17 -7.93 7.73
N ASN A 111 2.48 -7.77 6.45
CA ASN A 111 1.69 -8.33 5.36
C ASN A 111 2.26 -9.70 4.93
N PRO A 112 1.45 -10.77 4.95
CA PRO A 112 1.94 -12.13 4.68
C PRO A 112 2.51 -12.33 3.26
N LEU A 113 2.17 -11.46 2.30
CA LEU A 113 2.69 -11.55 0.93
C LEU A 113 4.07 -10.90 0.78
N THR A 114 4.40 -9.93 1.63
CA THR A 114 5.69 -9.22 1.57
C THR A 114 6.67 -9.64 2.66
N ALA A 115 6.18 -10.14 3.80
CA ALA A 115 7.02 -10.58 4.91
C ALA A 115 8.07 -11.65 4.53
N PRO A 116 7.80 -12.62 3.63
CA PRO A 116 8.83 -13.57 3.20
C PRO A 116 9.95 -12.94 2.35
N LEU A 117 9.71 -11.73 1.81
CA LEU A 117 10.65 -11.01 0.95
C LEU A 117 11.48 -9.97 1.72
N TRP A 118 11.24 -9.78 3.03
CA TRP A 118 11.77 -8.66 3.80
C TRP A 118 12.00 -8.95 5.29
#